data_AF-A0A963J9I8-F1
#
_entry.id   AF-A0A963J9I8-F1
#
_cell.length_a   1.000
_cell.length_b   1.000
_cell.length_c   1.000
_cell.angle_alpha   90.00
_cell.angle_beta   90.00
_cell.angle_gamma   90.00
#
_symmetry.space_group_name_H-M   'P 1'
#
loop_
_entity.id
_entity.type
_entity.pdbx_description
1 polymer ?
#
loop_
_entity_poly.entity_id
_entity_poly.type
_entity_poly.pdbx_seq_one_letter_code
_entity_poly.pdbx_strand_id
1 'polypeptide(L)' 'VIFMDVGGKILEDCTREEFFNNAEARQPRTKDFLNKILGH' A
#
# COMPACT_ATOMS: atom_id res chain seq x y z
N VAL A 1 -7.74 4.42 3.55
CA VAL A 1 -6.60 4.73 2.65
C VAL A 1 -6.99 4.21 1.29
N ILE A 2 -7.08 5.11 0.31
CA ILE A 2 -7.23 4.73 -1.10
C ILE A 2 -5.84 4.82 -1.73
N PHE A 3 -5.26 3.68 -2.08
CA PHE A 3 -3.98 3.63 -2.78
C PHE A 3 -4.21 3.23 -4.23
N MET A 4 -3.68 4.01 -5.15
CA MET A 4 -3.93 3.87 -6.59
C MET A 4 -2.61 3.70 -7.34
N ASP A 5 -2.63 2.87 -8.38
CA ASP A 5 -1.53 2.75 -9.34
C ASP A 5 -1.68 3.75 -10.50
N VAL A 6 -0.68 3.77 -11.36
CA VAL A 6 -0.69 4.55 -12.61
C VAL A 6 -1.96 4.25 -13.41
N GLY A 7 -2.64 5.31 -13.86
CA GLY A 7 -3.90 5.19 -14.59
C GLY A 7 -5.16 5.15 -13.70
N GLY A 8 -5.03 5.39 -12.39
CA GLY A 8 -6.17 5.56 -11.48
C GLY A 8 -6.81 4.25 -11.00
N LYS A 9 -6.14 3.11 -11.20
CA LYS A 9 -6.60 1.82 -10.67
C LYS A 9 -6.43 1.80 -9.16
N ILE A 10 -7.52 1.65 -8.42
CA ILE A 10 -7.47 1.43 -6.97
C ILE A 10 -6.89 0.04 -6.71
N LEU A 11 -5.80 0.00 -5.94
CA LEU A 11 -5.16 -1.23 -5.47
C LEU A 11 -5.57 -1.56 -4.04
N GLU A 12 -5.65 -0.57 -3.16
CA GLU A 12 -6.08 -0.77 -1.77
C GLU A 12 -7.19 0.23 -1.44
N ASP A 13 -8.23 -0.28 -0.81
CA ASP A 13 -9.27 0.48 -0.13
C ASP A 13 -9.48 -0.18 1.24
N CYS A 14 -8.69 0.26 2.21
CA CYS A 14 -8.65 -0.32 3.55
C CYS A 14 -8.39 0.74 4.61
N THR A 15 -8.46 0.36 5.89
CA THR A 15 -8.16 1.30 6.97
C THR A 15 -6.68 1.71 6.96
N ARG A 16 -6.37 2.82 7.64
CA ARG A 16 -4.98 3.27 7.77
C ARG A 16 -4.13 2.26 8.55
N GLU A 17 -4.65 1.70 9.64
CA GLU A 17 -3.93 0.67 10.40
C GLU A 17 -3.63 -0.55 9.52
N GLU A 18 -4.61 -1.06 8.76
CA GLU A 18 -4.40 -2.21 7.87
C GLU A 18 -3.36 -1.93 6.78
N PHE A 19 -3.37 -0.72 6.21
CA PHE A 19 -2.47 -0.33 5.13
C PHE A 19 -1.00 -0.27 5.59
N PHE A 20 -0.72 0.33 6.74
CA PHE A 20 0.65 0.59 7.20
C PHE A 20 1.22 -0.47 8.17
N ASN A 21 0.39 -1.10 9.00
CA ASN A 21 0.87 -1.98 10.07
C ASN A 21 0.89 -3.47 9.66
N ASN A 22 0.40 -3.81 8.47
CA ASN A 22 0.40 -5.17 7.95
C ASN A 22 0.86 -5.18 6.48
N ALA A 23 2.08 -4.68 6.26
CA ALA A 23 2.70 -4.59 4.93
C ALA A 23 2.76 -5.95 4.23
N GLU A 24 3.01 -7.03 4.97
CA GLU A 24 3.11 -8.38 4.39
C GLU A 24 1.79 -8.94 3.84
N ALA A 25 0.64 -8.42 4.26
CA ALA A 25 -0.66 -8.80 3.72
C ALA A 25 -1.07 -7.96 2.49
N ARG A 26 -0.27 -6.98 2.08
CA ARG A 26 -0.60 -6.06 0.97
C ARG A 26 -0.28 -6.66 -0.40
N GLN A 27 -0.84 -6.06 -1.45
CA GLN A 27 -0.50 -6.42 -2.82
C GLN A 27 0.98 -6.13 -3.14
N PRO A 28 1.63 -6.88 -4.06
CA PRO A 28 3.06 -6.70 -4.37
C PRO A 28 3.46 -5.24 -4.68
N ARG A 29 2.67 -4.53 -5.49
CA ARG A 29 2.92 -3.13 -5.84
C ARG A 29 2.84 -2.20 -4.62
N THR A 30 1.88 -2.44 -3.73
CA THR A 30 1.72 -1.72 -2.46
C THR A 30 2.91 -2.00 -1.54
N LYS A 31 3.36 -3.26 -1.43
CA LYS A 31 4.55 -3.64 -0.65
C LYS A 31 5.81 -2.90 -1.13
N ASP A 32 6.04 -2.90 -2.44
CA ASP A 32 7.19 -2.20 -3.04
C ASP A 32 7.16 -0.70 -2.76
N PHE A 33 5.97 -0.10 -2.73
CA PHE A 33 5.80 1.31 -2.37
C PHE A 33 6.08 1.54 -0.87
N LEU A 34 5.48 0.72 0.00
CA LEU A 34 5.67 0.81 1.46
C LEU A 34 7.14 0.63 1.84
N ASN A 35 7.85 -0.34 1.26
CA ASN A 35 9.27 -0.56 1.51
C ASN A 35 10.14 0.65 1.15
N LYS A 36 9.74 1.46 0.16
CA LYS A 36 10.46 2.68 -0.22
C LYS A 36 10.24 3.84 0.74
N ILE A 37 9.06 3.95 1.35
CA ILE A 37 8.69 5.09 2.19
C ILE A 37 8.84 4.82 3.69
N LEU A 38 8.86 3.54 4.10
CA LEU A 38 9.03 3.13 5.50
C LEU A 38 10.43 2.59 5.81
N GLY A 39 11.23 2.25 4.80
CA GLY A 39 12.57 1.68 4.96
C GLY A 39 13.69 2.68 5.28
N HIS A 40 13.35 3.89 5.74
CA HIS A 40 14.28 4.97 6.10
C HIS A 40 14.22 5.31 7.59
#